data_AF-A0A973GV05-F1
#
_entry.id   AF-A0A973GV05-F1
#
_cell.length_a   1.000
_cell.length_b   1.000
_cell.length_c   1.000
_cell.angle_alpha   90.00
_cell.angle_beta   90.00
_cell.angle_gamma   90.00
#
_symmetry.space_group_name_H-M   'P 1'
#
loop_
_entity.id
_entity.type
_entity.pdbx_description
1 polymer ?
#
loop_
_entity_poly.entity_id
_entity_poly.type
_entity_poly.pdbx_seq_one_letter_code
_entity_poly.pdbx_strand_id
1 'polypeptide(L)'
;MERYLAEPTRKDLKRKMVIITGPRQVGKTWLAKELMTEFKNPQYLNYDNFDDARIIRSQAWPLNSDIIVFDEIHKMKGWKRFVKGIYDTRQDRQSILVTGSARLETFRQAGESLAGRHFHFRLNPISVRELKGKEKPYEALASLNRLGGFPEPFLSGSETEATRWRNQYYTDLVREDILEFSRIQEVKAIRLLLEMLRERVGSPLSYRSLAGDLQVSPNTVRKYVEILESLCIIFLVRPFHTNVARAVLREPKVYFYDSGYVRGDEGIRLENSCAVCLLKHAHYLQDTAGEEVSLHYVR
;
A
#
# COMPACT_ATOMS: atom_id res chain seq x y z
N MET A 1 10.12 0.32 16.45
CA MET A 1 10.86 0.64 15.21
C MET A 1 10.10 1.79 14.62
N GLU A 2 10.72 2.94 14.47
CA GLU A 2 10.02 4.10 13.91
C GLU A 2 9.84 3.93 12.40
N ARG A 3 8.66 4.31 11.88
CA ARG A 3 8.36 4.23 10.44
C ARG A 3 8.82 5.50 9.75
N TYR A 4 9.34 5.36 8.53
CA TYR A 4 9.93 6.48 7.78
C TYR A 4 8.99 7.68 7.50
N LEU A 5 7.67 7.49 7.63
CA LEU A 5 6.66 8.53 7.45
C LEU A 5 6.22 9.22 8.75
N ALA A 6 6.73 8.82 9.92
CA ALA A 6 6.31 9.40 11.20
C ALA A 6 6.60 10.91 11.23
N GLU A 7 7.86 11.32 11.06
CA GLU A 7 8.27 12.73 11.05
C GLU A 7 7.55 13.60 9.99
N PRO A 8 7.49 13.22 8.69
CA PRO A 8 6.72 13.98 7.71
C PRO A 8 5.23 14.11 8.09
N THR A 9 4.62 13.04 8.61
CA THR A 9 3.21 13.06 9.01
C THR A 9 2.98 14.01 10.18
N ARG A 10 3.84 13.98 11.21
CA ARG A 10 3.78 14.92 12.35
C ARG A 10 3.79 16.37 11.89
N LYS A 11 4.68 16.68 10.94
CA LYS A 11 4.83 18.03 10.39
C LYS A 11 3.55 18.48 9.66
N ASP A 12 2.99 17.62 8.82
CA ASP A 12 1.89 17.99 7.94
C ASP A 12 0.50 17.92 8.60
N LEU A 13 0.33 17.11 9.65
CA LEU A 13 -0.89 17.11 10.48
C LEU A 13 -1.18 18.49 11.11
N LYS A 14 -0.13 19.28 11.37
CA LYS A 14 -0.26 20.67 11.86
C LYS A 14 -0.86 21.64 10.84
N ARG A 15 -0.92 21.25 9.57
CA ARG A 15 -1.30 22.12 8.44
C ARG A 15 -2.60 21.67 7.79
N LYS A 16 -2.71 20.39 7.47
CA LYS A 16 -3.82 19.79 6.72
C LYS A 16 -4.18 18.43 7.31
N MET A 17 -5.28 17.84 6.84
CA MET A 17 -5.50 16.43 7.13
C MET A 17 -4.42 15.62 6.43
N VAL A 18 -4.06 14.48 7.00
CA VAL A 18 -3.16 13.55 6.34
C VAL A 18 -3.93 12.28 6.01
N ILE A 19 -3.73 11.76 4.80
CA ILE A 19 -4.25 10.45 4.39
C ILE A 19 -3.06 9.51 4.21
N ILE A 20 -3.06 8.36 4.89
CA ILE A 20 -2.05 7.32 4.73
C ILE A 20 -2.67 6.10 4.07
N THR A 21 -2.17 5.76 2.88
CA THR A 21 -2.54 4.55 2.13
C THR A 21 -1.39 3.56 2.08
N GLY A 22 -1.67 2.34 1.62
CA GLY A 22 -0.65 1.33 1.37
C GLY A 22 -1.18 -0.10 1.53
N PRO A 23 -0.32 -1.12 1.31
CA PRO A 23 -0.70 -2.52 1.43
C PRO A 23 -1.33 -2.85 2.79
N ARG A 24 -2.23 -3.83 2.86
CA ARG A 24 -2.77 -4.30 4.15
C ARG A 24 -1.64 -4.86 5.01
N GLN A 25 -1.79 -4.75 6.33
CA GLN A 25 -0.77 -5.17 7.31
C GLN A 25 0.62 -4.51 7.16
N VAL A 26 0.79 -3.52 6.27
CA VAL A 26 2.05 -2.76 6.15
C VAL A 26 2.35 -1.87 7.36
N GLY A 27 1.48 -1.83 8.39
CA GLY A 27 1.68 -1.07 9.64
C GLY A 27 1.08 0.34 9.67
N LYS A 28 0.03 0.61 8.90
CA LYS A 28 -0.71 1.90 8.92
C LYS A 28 -1.33 2.19 10.27
N THR A 29 -2.12 1.26 10.81
CA THR A 29 -2.77 1.38 12.12
C THR A 29 -1.75 1.55 13.24
N TRP A 30 -0.60 0.86 13.16
CA TRP A 30 0.50 1.03 14.11
C TRP A 30 1.04 2.46 14.06
N LEU A 31 1.34 2.98 12.87
CA LEU A 31 1.85 4.35 12.69
C LEU A 31 0.83 5.38 13.20
N ALA A 32 -0.45 5.21 12.89
CA ALA A 32 -1.49 6.11 13.38
C ALA A 32 -1.57 6.14 14.91
N LYS A 33 -1.54 4.97 15.56
CA LYS A 33 -1.55 4.86 17.02
C LYS A 33 -0.28 5.42 17.67
N GLU A 34 0.87 5.26 17.02
CA GLU A 34 2.13 5.82 17.50
C GLU A 34 2.09 7.35 17.47
N LEU A 35 1.68 7.95 16.34
CA LEU A 35 1.52 9.40 16.21
C LEU A 35 0.54 10.00 17.23
N MET A 36 -0.52 9.26 17.57
CA MET A 36 -1.51 9.68 18.57
C MET A 36 -0.93 9.86 19.97
N THR A 37 0.20 9.23 20.30
CA THR A 37 0.80 9.32 21.64
C THR A 37 1.33 10.72 21.98
N GLU A 38 1.51 11.58 20.98
CA GLU A 38 1.95 12.97 21.13
C GLU A 38 0.80 13.95 21.41
N PHE A 39 -0.44 13.47 21.33
CA PHE A 39 -1.65 14.26 21.51
C PHE A 39 -2.26 14.00 22.89
N LYS A 40 -2.88 15.02 23.49
CA LYS A 40 -3.45 14.97 24.84
C LYS A 40 -4.79 14.25 24.87
N ASN A 41 -5.63 14.43 23.85
CA ASN A 41 -6.99 13.89 23.79
C ASN A 41 -7.23 13.15 22.46
N PRO A 42 -6.41 12.15 22.10
CA PRO A 42 -6.50 11.55 20.78
C PRO A 42 -7.72 10.63 20.66
N GLN A 43 -8.34 10.58 19.49
CA GLN A 43 -9.45 9.67 19.19
C GLN A 43 -9.10 8.78 18.00
N TYR A 44 -9.22 7.47 18.19
CA TYR A 44 -9.08 6.49 17.12
C TYR A 44 -10.44 5.84 16.89
N LEU A 45 -10.92 5.90 15.65
CA LEU A 45 -12.20 5.36 15.25
C LEU A 45 -12.00 4.49 14.01
N ASN A 46 -12.24 3.18 14.15
CA ASN A 46 -12.16 2.23 13.06
C ASN A 46 -13.56 1.93 12.51
N TYR A 47 -13.81 2.22 11.24
CA TYR A 47 -15.14 2.03 10.66
C TYR A 47 -15.58 0.55 10.56
N ASP A 48 -14.66 -0.41 10.62
CA ASP A 48 -15.01 -1.83 10.73
C ASP A 48 -15.56 -2.22 12.11
N ASN A 49 -15.26 -1.42 13.14
CA ASN A 49 -15.85 -1.60 14.47
C ASN A 49 -17.24 -0.96 14.50
N PHE A 50 -18.25 -1.73 14.95
CA PHE A 50 -19.64 -1.29 14.94
C PHE A 50 -19.91 -0.05 15.82
N ASP A 51 -19.29 0.01 17.00
CA ASP A 51 -19.46 1.12 17.94
C ASP A 51 -18.75 2.38 17.40
N ASP A 52 -17.53 2.25 16.92
CA ASP A 52 -16.79 3.34 16.28
C ASP A 52 -17.53 3.85 15.04
N ALA A 53 -18.08 2.96 14.20
CA ALA A 53 -18.89 3.34 13.04
C ALA A 53 -20.15 4.11 13.44
N ARG A 54 -20.74 3.83 14.60
CA ARG A 54 -21.85 4.62 15.15
C ARG A 54 -21.35 6.01 15.57
N ILE A 55 -20.24 6.09 16.31
CA ILE A 55 -19.62 7.36 16.74
C ILE A 55 -19.26 8.23 15.52
N ILE A 56 -18.68 7.62 14.48
CA ILE A 56 -18.35 8.29 13.21
C ILE A 56 -19.62 8.89 12.61
N ARG A 57 -20.67 8.08 12.41
CA ARG A 57 -21.90 8.53 11.74
C ARG A 57 -22.62 9.65 12.49
N SER A 58 -22.60 9.63 13.82
CA SER A 58 -23.23 10.66 14.66
C SER A 58 -22.30 11.82 15.03
N GLN A 59 -21.02 11.76 14.65
CA GLN A 59 -19.97 12.71 15.08
C GLN A 59 -19.87 12.86 16.62
N ALA A 60 -20.08 11.77 17.34
CA ALA A 60 -20.22 11.76 18.81
C ALA A 60 -18.89 11.58 19.57
N TRP A 61 -17.74 11.85 18.94
CA TRP A 61 -16.46 11.86 19.64
C TRP A 61 -16.32 13.12 20.52
N PRO A 62 -15.46 13.11 21.55
CA PRO A 62 -15.29 14.27 22.42
C PRO A 62 -14.90 15.55 21.67
N LEU A 63 -15.53 16.67 22.03
CA LEU A 63 -15.26 17.96 21.38
C LEU A 63 -13.83 18.48 21.64
N ASN A 64 -13.18 18.01 22.70
CA ASN A 64 -11.83 18.40 23.09
C ASN A 64 -10.74 17.54 22.43
N SER A 65 -11.09 16.69 21.46
CA SER A 65 -10.13 15.86 20.74
C SER A 65 -9.21 16.68 19.85
N ASP A 66 -7.91 16.60 20.11
CA ASP A 66 -6.87 17.32 19.39
C ASP A 66 -6.38 16.57 18.14
N ILE A 67 -6.65 15.27 18.06
CA ILE A 67 -6.55 14.48 16.83
C ILE A 67 -7.70 13.48 16.71
N ILE A 68 -8.22 13.32 15.50
CA ILE A 68 -9.15 12.25 15.15
C ILE A 68 -8.53 11.39 14.04
N VAL A 69 -8.37 10.10 14.32
CA VAL A 69 -7.94 9.10 13.36
C VAL A 69 -9.16 8.32 12.87
N PHE A 70 -9.40 8.39 11.56
CA PHE A 70 -10.42 7.61 10.88
C PHE A 70 -9.76 6.45 10.14
N ASP A 71 -9.84 5.25 10.71
CA ASP A 71 -9.34 4.02 10.07
C ASP A 71 -10.43 3.35 9.24
N GLU A 72 -10.08 2.89 8.03
CA GLU A 72 -10.97 2.20 7.10
C GLU A 72 -12.27 2.96 6.73
N ILE A 73 -12.30 4.29 6.94
CA ILE A 73 -13.47 5.17 6.70
C ILE A 73 -13.98 5.15 5.25
N HIS A 74 -13.14 4.72 4.30
CA HIS A 74 -13.50 4.61 2.90
C HIS A 74 -14.61 3.59 2.60
N LYS A 75 -14.86 2.67 3.55
CA LYS A 75 -15.99 1.75 3.51
C LYS A 75 -17.34 2.46 3.74
N MET A 76 -17.33 3.67 4.29
CA MET A 76 -18.52 4.49 4.44
C MET A 76 -18.92 5.14 3.12
N LYS A 77 -20.19 4.98 2.71
CA LYS A 77 -20.74 5.68 1.55
C LYS A 77 -20.66 7.20 1.77
N GLY A 78 -20.08 7.92 0.81
CA GLY A 78 -19.96 9.39 0.89
C GLY A 78 -18.89 9.90 1.86
N TRP A 79 -17.95 9.05 2.29
CA TRP A 79 -16.92 9.41 3.28
C TRP A 79 -16.12 10.68 2.95
N LYS A 80 -15.83 10.95 1.67
CA LYS A 80 -15.10 12.18 1.25
C LYS A 80 -15.86 13.44 1.63
N ARG A 81 -17.18 13.48 1.38
CA ARG A 81 -18.05 14.61 1.77
C ARG A 81 -18.12 14.76 3.29
N PHE A 82 -18.19 13.64 4.00
CA PHE A 82 -18.20 13.62 5.46
C PHE A 82 -16.92 14.19 6.06
N VAL A 83 -15.74 13.68 5.66
CA VAL A 83 -14.44 14.15 6.17
C VAL A 83 -14.18 15.61 5.77
N LYS A 84 -14.63 16.03 4.57
CA LYS A 84 -14.59 17.43 4.16
C LYS A 84 -15.40 18.33 5.10
N GLY A 85 -16.62 17.92 5.45
CA GLY A 85 -17.45 18.65 6.40
C GLY A 85 -16.74 18.85 7.74
N ILE A 86 -16.18 17.78 8.30
CA ILE A 86 -15.41 17.84 9.55
C ILE A 86 -14.19 18.77 9.41
N TYR A 87 -13.44 18.64 8.32
CA TYR A 87 -12.27 19.50 8.09
C TYR A 87 -12.61 20.98 8.01
N ASP A 88 -13.74 21.32 7.39
CA ASP A 88 -14.19 22.69 7.20
C ASP A 88 -14.83 23.28 8.47
N THR A 89 -15.33 22.45 9.40
CA THR A 89 -15.99 22.89 10.65
C THR A 89 -15.22 22.58 11.94
N ARG A 90 -14.02 21.99 11.85
CA ARG A 90 -13.20 21.61 13.01
C ARG A 90 -12.75 22.81 13.82
N GLN A 91 -12.43 22.56 15.09
CA GLN A 91 -11.75 23.53 15.93
C GLN A 91 -10.33 23.80 15.42
N ASP A 92 -9.84 25.01 15.68
CA ASP A 92 -8.45 25.36 15.40
C ASP A 92 -7.50 24.36 16.08
N ARG A 93 -6.52 23.86 15.31
CA ARG A 93 -5.51 22.85 15.73
C ARG A 93 -6.01 21.40 15.88
N GLN A 94 -7.28 21.09 15.61
CA GLN A 94 -7.72 19.70 15.55
C GLN A 94 -7.13 19.01 14.30
N SER A 95 -6.26 18.02 14.54
CA SER A 95 -5.63 17.22 13.50
C SER A 95 -6.57 16.11 13.02
N ILE A 96 -6.51 15.79 11.74
CA ILE A 96 -7.30 14.71 11.15
C ILE A 96 -6.36 13.79 10.40
N LEU A 97 -6.36 12.52 10.77
CA LEU A 97 -5.61 11.47 10.10
C LEU A 97 -6.61 10.46 9.54
N VAL A 98 -6.46 10.11 8.27
CA VAL A 98 -7.24 9.06 7.63
C VAL A 98 -6.29 7.94 7.25
N THR A 99 -6.64 6.70 7.59
CA THR A 99 -5.90 5.52 7.15
C THR A 99 -6.79 4.59 6.36
N GLY A 100 -6.19 3.85 5.42
CA GLY A 100 -6.87 2.74 4.78
C GLY A 100 -6.00 2.03 3.77
N SER A 101 -6.49 0.88 3.29
CA SER A 101 -5.81 0.12 2.24
C SER A 101 -5.62 0.92 0.94
N ALA A 102 -4.76 0.43 0.04
CA ALA A 102 -4.54 1.01 -1.30
C ALA A 102 -5.82 1.15 -2.15
N ARG A 103 -6.90 0.48 -1.76
CA ARG A 103 -8.25 0.68 -2.30
C ARG A 103 -8.72 2.14 -2.22
N LEU A 104 -8.24 2.92 -1.25
CA LEU A 104 -8.48 4.37 -1.13
C LEU A 104 -8.11 5.14 -2.41
N GLU A 105 -7.08 4.70 -3.14
CA GLU A 105 -6.62 5.33 -4.39
C GLU A 105 -7.44 4.87 -5.60
N THR A 106 -7.94 3.62 -5.56
CA THR A 106 -8.65 2.97 -6.68
C THR A 106 -10.12 3.35 -6.75
N PHE A 107 -10.73 3.85 -5.67
CA PHE A 107 -12.05 4.50 -5.70
C PHE A 107 -11.98 5.89 -6.37
N ARG A 108 -11.72 5.86 -7.69
CA ARG A 108 -12.03 6.88 -8.71
C ARG A 108 -13.53 6.96 -9.03
N GLN A 109 -14.39 6.33 -8.23
CA GLN A 109 -15.83 6.42 -8.42
C GLN A 109 -16.34 7.76 -7.90
N ALA A 110 -16.83 8.56 -8.85
CA ALA A 110 -17.72 9.72 -8.70
C ALA A 110 -18.02 10.18 -7.27
N GLY A 111 -17.55 11.39 -6.93
CA GLY A 111 -17.83 12.03 -5.66
C GLY A 111 -17.08 13.34 -5.49
N GLU A 112 -17.36 14.03 -4.37
CA GLU A 112 -16.72 15.28 -3.99
C GLU A 112 -15.20 15.13 -3.81
N SER A 113 -14.46 16.15 -4.24
CA SER A 113 -13.01 16.22 -4.14
C SER A 113 -12.55 16.68 -2.75
N LEU A 114 -11.52 16.01 -2.20
CA LEU A 114 -10.76 16.47 -1.03
C LEU A 114 -9.60 17.42 -1.43
N ALA A 115 -9.62 17.95 -2.66
CA ALA A 115 -8.58 18.83 -3.18
C ALA A 115 -8.31 20.01 -2.23
N GLY A 116 -7.02 20.30 -2.07
CA GLY A 116 -6.53 21.38 -1.23
C GLY A 116 -6.57 21.12 0.28
N ARG A 117 -7.27 20.10 0.77
CA ARG A 117 -7.51 19.87 2.21
C ARG A 117 -6.62 18.82 2.85
N HIS A 118 -5.93 18.02 2.06
CA HIS A 118 -5.10 16.91 2.54
C HIS A 118 -3.72 16.87 1.92
N PHE A 119 -2.79 16.25 2.65
CA PHE A 119 -1.60 15.62 2.11
C PHE A 119 -1.80 14.11 2.09
N HIS A 120 -1.18 13.43 1.13
CA HIS A 120 -1.31 12.00 0.94
C HIS A 120 0.06 11.35 1.03
N PHE A 121 0.17 10.30 1.86
CA PHE A 121 1.38 9.51 1.99
C PHE A 121 1.10 8.03 1.69
N ARG A 122 1.98 7.41 0.91
CA ARG A 122 1.98 5.97 0.62
C ARG A 122 2.97 5.27 1.53
N LEU A 123 2.46 4.51 2.49
CA LEU A 123 3.26 3.72 3.42
C LEU A 123 3.66 2.38 2.78
N ASN A 124 4.97 2.19 2.60
CA ASN A 124 5.54 0.99 2.00
C ASN A 124 6.10 0.02 3.06
N PRO A 125 6.36 -1.26 2.70
CA PRO A 125 7.03 -2.23 3.56
C PRO A 125 8.34 -1.72 4.19
N ILE A 126 8.75 -2.37 5.27
CA ILE A 126 9.99 -2.09 5.98
C ILE A 126 11.15 -2.20 4.98
N SER A 127 12.06 -1.23 5.05
CA SER A 127 13.25 -1.19 4.20
C SER A 127 14.52 -1.20 5.05
N VAL A 128 15.66 -1.51 4.41
CA VAL A 128 17.00 -1.48 5.05
C VAL A 128 17.24 -0.19 5.84
N ARG A 129 16.78 0.97 5.34
CA ARG A 129 16.94 2.27 6.02
C ARG A 129 16.27 2.33 7.39
N GLU A 130 15.12 1.68 7.58
CA GLU A 130 14.39 1.66 8.86
C GLU A 130 15.01 0.69 9.89
N LEU A 131 15.91 -0.18 9.43
CA LEU A 131 16.65 -1.12 10.26
C LEU A 131 18.02 -0.55 10.69
N LYS A 132 18.35 0.68 10.27
CA LYS A 132 19.59 1.35 10.65
C LYS A 132 19.71 1.41 12.18
N GLY A 133 20.87 1.00 12.69
CA GLY A 133 21.17 0.95 14.13
C GLY A 133 20.68 -0.31 14.84
N LYS A 134 19.93 -1.19 14.16
CA LYS A 134 19.54 -2.52 14.65
C LYS A 134 20.33 -3.64 14.00
N GLU A 135 20.50 -3.55 12.68
CA GLU A 135 21.22 -4.51 11.85
C GLU A 135 22.19 -3.76 10.93
N LYS A 136 23.27 -4.43 10.51
CA LYS A 136 24.09 -3.90 9.42
C LYS A 136 23.28 -3.94 8.11
N PRO A 137 23.51 -3.03 7.13
CA PRO A 137 22.71 -2.98 5.91
C PRO A 137 22.61 -4.30 5.14
N TYR A 138 23.69 -5.10 5.11
CA TYR A 138 23.67 -6.41 4.43
C TYR A 138 22.84 -7.45 5.19
N GLU A 139 22.87 -7.44 6.52
CA GLU A 139 22.07 -8.33 7.38
C GLU A 139 20.59 -7.99 7.25
N ALA A 140 20.27 -6.69 7.31
CA ALA A 140 18.94 -6.16 7.08
C ALA A 140 18.36 -6.60 5.72
N LEU A 141 19.18 -6.52 4.66
CA LEU A 141 18.77 -6.96 3.33
C LEU A 141 18.53 -8.48 3.27
N ALA A 142 19.41 -9.27 3.88
CA ALA A 142 19.25 -10.72 3.97
C ALA A 142 17.97 -11.09 4.75
N SER A 143 17.72 -10.45 5.88
CA SER A 143 16.50 -10.60 6.70
C SER A 143 15.25 -10.25 5.89
N LEU A 144 15.25 -9.14 5.14
CA LEU A 144 14.12 -8.73 4.29
C LEU A 144 13.88 -9.69 3.12
N ASN A 145 14.93 -10.21 2.48
CA ASN A 145 14.81 -11.21 1.42
C ASN A 145 14.21 -12.54 1.92
N ARG A 146 14.45 -12.86 3.19
CA ARG A 146 14.06 -14.12 3.82
C ARG A 146 12.66 -14.06 4.44
N LEU A 147 12.39 -12.98 5.18
CA LEU A 147 11.17 -12.81 5.97
C LEU A 147 10.14 -11.92 5.27
N GLY A 148 10.55 -11.08 4.32
CA GLY A 148 9.70 -10.07 3.70
C GLY A 148 9.75 -8.72 4.43
N GLY A 149 9.23 -7.67 3.79
CA GLY A 149 9.19 -6.31 4.37
C GLY A 149 7.92 -6.01 5.19
N PHE A 150 6.95 -6.93 5.24
CA PHE A 150 5.74 -6.73 6.03
C PHE A 150 6.06 -6.87 7.52
N PRO A 151 5.59 -5.97 8.40
CA PRO A 151 5.96 -5.96 9.81
C PRO A 151 5.75 -7.28 10.54
N GLU A 152 4.59 -7.93 10.40
CA GLU A 152 4.25 -9.16 11.12
C GLU A 152 5.20 -10.33 10.79
N PRO A 153 5.37 -10.76 9.52
CA PRO A 153 6.31 -11.82 9.19
C PRO A 153 7.76 -11.43 9.48
N PHE A 154 8.15 -10.16 9.24
CA PHE A 154 9.50 -9.68 9.52
C PHE A 154 9.85 -9.76 11.02
N LEU A 155 8.96 -9.26 11.88
CA LEU A 155 9.19 -9.21 13.33
C LEU A 155 9.10 -10.59 14.01
N SER A 156 8.51 -11.58 13.35
CA SER A 156 8.49 -12.97 13.84
C SER A 156 9.89 -13.59 13.95
N GLY A 157 10.84 -13.13 13.13
CA GLY A 157 12.20 -13.69 13.04
C GLY A 157 12.28 -15.12 12.49
N SER A 158 11.14 -15.75 12.17
CA SER A 158 11.01 -17.16 11.81
C SER A 158 10.53 -17.32 10.37
N GLU A 159 11.30 -18.03 9.55
CA GLU A 159 10.92 -18.35 8.17
C GLU A 159 9.64 -19.18 8.10
N THR A 160 9.45 -20.08 9.06
CA THR A 160 8.25 -20.91 9.15
C THR A 160 7.03 -20.02 9.40
N GLU A 161 7.09 -19.11 10.36
CA GLU A 161 5.98 -18.20 10.66
C GLU A 161 5.74 -17.20 9.53
N ALA A 162 6.80 -16.65 8.94
CA ALA A 162 6.69 -15.78 7.77
C ALA A 162 6.03 -16.49 6.58
N THR A 163 6.33 -17.77 6.36
CA THR A 163 5.72 -18.59 5.30
C THR A 163 4.26 -18.92 5.60
N ARG A 164 3.94 -19.27 6.86
CA ARG A 164 2.55 -19.48 7.29
C ARG A 164 1.72 -18.21 7.10
N TRP A 165 2.26 -17.07 7.51
CA TRP A 165 1.64 -15.76 7.32
C TRP A 165 1.38 -15.48 5.84
N ARG A 166 2.38 -15.66 4.95
CA ARG A 166 2.23 -15.44 3.50
C ARG A 166 1.14 -16.32 2.90
N ASN A 167 1.14 -17.60 3.23
CA ASN A 167 0.16 -18.56 2.72
C ASN A 167 -1.26 -18.15 3.10
N GLN A 168 -1.47 -17.73 4.36
CA GLN A 168 -2.76 -17.25 4.83
C GLN A 168 -3.13 -15.90 4.18
N TYR A 169 -2.24 -14.91 4.26
CA TYR A 169 -2.44 -13.55 3.77
C TYR A 169 -2.84 -13.53 2.29
N TYR A 170 -2.08 -14.19 1.42
CA TYR A 170 -2.40 -14.21 -0.01
C TYR A 170 -3.62 -15.07 -0.34
N THR A 171 -3.88 -16.13 0.43
CA THR A 171 -5.11 -16.93 0.26
C THR A 171 -6.34 -16.08 0.57
N ASP A 172 -6.33 -15.36 1.70
CA ASP A 172 -7.45 -14.56 2.16
C ASP A 172 -7.61 -13.32 1.28
N LEU A 173 -6.52 -12.61 0.98
CA LEU A 173 -6.55 -11.45 0.08
C LEU A 173 -7.12 -11.83 -1.28
N VAL A 174 -6.74 -12.97 -1.86
CA VAL A 174 -7.31 -13.41 -3.14
C VAL A 174 -8.74 -13.92 -2.99
N ARG A 175 -9.15 -14.46 -1.84
CA ARG A 175 -10.55 -14.88 -1.62
C ARG A 175 -11.46 -13.69 -1.43
N GLU A 176 -11.16 -12.88 -0.42
CA GLU A 176 -12.04 -11.83 0.08
C GLU A 176 -12.05 -10.64 -0.86
N ASP A 177 -10.88 -10.19 -1.31
CA ASP A 177 -10.82 -8.95 -2.07
C ASP A 177 -11.11 -9.14 -3.55
N ILE A 178 -10.61 -10.21 -4.17
CA ILE A 178 -10.72 -10.38 -5.61
C ILE A 178 -12.14 -10.82 -6.00
N LEU A 179 -12.89 -11.48 -5.11
CA LEU A 179 -14.32 -11.77 -5.33
C LEU A 179 -15.17 -10.51 -5.42
N GLU A 180 -14.79 -9.41 -4.76
CA GLU A 180 -15.49 -8.13 -4.93
C GLU A 180 -15.27 -7.51 -6.32
N PHE A 181 -14.16 -7.85 -6.98
CA PHE A 181 -13.80 -7.33 -8.31
C PHE A 181 -14.14 -8.27 -9.46
N SER A 182 -14.45 -9.54 -9.20
CA SER A 182 -14.48 -10.57 -10.25
C SER A 182 -15.36 -11.77 -9.92
N ARG A 183 -15.71 -12.55 -10.95
CA ARG A 183 -16.48 -13.79 -10.80
C ARG A 183 -15.61 -14.93 -10.24
N ILE A 184 -16.23 -15.94 -9.62
CA ILE A 184 -15.53 -17.11 -9.02
C ILE A 184 -14.54 -17.78 -10.00
N GLN A 185 -14.88 -17.89 -11.28
CA GLN A 185 -14.00 -18.49 -12.29
C GLN A 185 -12.73 -17.66 -12.54
N GLU A 186 -12.85 -16.33 -12.46
CA GLU A 186 -11.74 -15.40 -12.65
C GLU A 186 -10.75 -15.48 -11.48
N VAL A 187 -11.23 -15.76 -10.25
CA VAL A 187 -10.37 -15.95 -9.07
C VAL A 187 -9.34 -17.06 -9.28
N LYS A 188 -9.73 -18.19 -9.91
CA LYS A 188 -8.78 -19.28 -10.21
C LYS A 188 -7.69 -18.83 -11.18
N ALA A 189 -8.07 -18.12 -12.24
CA ALA A 189 -7.13 -17.59 -13.22
C ALA A 189 -6.20 -16.54 -12.60
N ILE A 190 -6.70 -15.69 -11.71
CA ILE A 190 -5.90 -14.69 -10.99
C ILE A 190 -4.91 -15.35 -10.04
N ARG A 191 -5.30 -16.42 -9.34
CA ARG A 191 -4.36 -17.22 -8.51
C ARG A 191 -3.24 -17.82 -9.34
N LEU A 192 -3.58 -18.43 -10.47
CA LEU A 192 -2.58 -19.02 -11.35
C LEU A 192 -1.65 -17.95 -11.93
N LEU A 193 -2.22 -16.80 -12.34
CA LEU A 193 -1.44 -15.64 -12.77
C LEU A 193 -0.47 -15.19 -11.66
N LEU A 194 -0.95 -15.04 -10.43
CA LEU A 194 -0.12 -14.64 -9.29
C LEU A 194 1.07 -15.60 -9.12
N GLU A 195 0.84 -16.91 -9.14
CA GLU A 195 1.90 -17.91 -9.06
C GLU A 195 2.91 -17.79 -10.22
N MET A 196 2.43 -17.60 -11.45
CA MET A 196 3.30 -17.40 -12.61
C MET A 196 4.13 -16.12 -12.53
N LEU A 197 3.59 -15.05 -11.93
CA LEU A 197 4.31 -13.77 -11.80
C LEU A 197 5.44 -13.86 -10.77
N ARG A 198 5.33 -14.71 -9.74
CA ARG A 198 6.37 -14.90 -8.71
C ARG A 198 7.71 -15.36 -9.28
N GLU A 199 7.68 -16.07 -10.40
CA GLU A 199 8.83 -16.63 -11.11
C GLU A 199 9.32 -15.73 -12.26
N ARG A 200 8.64 -14.59 -12.50
CA ARG A 200 8.93 -13.66 -13.61
C ARG A 200 9.35 -12.26 -13.13
N VAL A 201 9.75 -12.15 -11.86
CA VAL A 201 10.25 -10.89 -11.31
C VAL A 201 11.44 -10.38 -12.13
N GLY A 202 11.44 -9.08 -12.42
CA GLY A 202 12.49 -8.45 -13.23
C GLY A 202 12.47 -8.78 -14.73
N SER A 203 11.59 -9.69 -15.18
CA SER A 203 11.43 -10.05 -16.59
C SER A 203 10.33 -9.21 -17.26
N PRO A 204 10.49 -8.81 -18.54
CA PRO A 204 9.42 -8.19 -19.30
C PRO A 204 8.17 -9.07 -19.37
N LEU A 205 7.01 -8.48 -19.07
CA LEU A 205 5.74 -9.17 -19.05
C LEU A 205 5.05 -9.13 -20.41
N SER A 206 5.04 -10.28 -21.10
CA SER A 206 4.21 -10.49 -22.27
C SER A 206 2.79 -10.92 -21.87
N TYR A 207 1.84 -9.99 -21.92
CA TYR A 207 0.42 -10.30 -21.69
C TYR A 207 -0.13 -11.36 -22.67
N ARG A 208 0.44 -11.43 -23.88
CA ARG A 208 0.05 -12.44 -24.88
C ARG A 208 0.50 -13.85 -24.45
N SER A 209 1.73 -13.99 -23.94
CA SER A 209 2.21 -15.28 -23.44
C SER A 209 1.36 -15.76 -22.26
N LEU A 210 1.17 -14.89 -21.26
CA LEU A 210 0.37 -15.20 -20.08
C LEU A 210 -1.08 -15.54 -20.43
N ALA A 211 -1.65 -14.90 -21.46
CA ALA A 211 -2.99 -15.20 -21.95
C ALA A 211 -3.12 -16.62 -22.50
N GLY A 212 -2.10 -17.10 -23.22
CA GLY A 212 -2.05 -18.47 -23.72
C GLY A 212 -2.02 -19.48 -22.58
N ASP A 213 -1.14 -19.28 -21.61
CA ASP A 213 -0.98 -20.17 -20.45
C ASP A 213 -2.25 -20.23 -19.58
N LEU A 214 -2.94 -19.09 -19.42
CA LEU A 214 -4.16 -18.96 -18.61
C LEU A 214 -5.45 -19.28 -19.37
N GLN A 215 -5.37 -19.50 -20.70
CA GLN A 215 -6.52 -19.69 -21.59
C GLN A 215 -7.57 -18.56 -21.50
N VAL A 216 -7.10 -17.30 -21.45
CA VAL A 216 -7.95 -16.10 -21.45
C VAL A 216 -7.47 -15.08 -22.49
N SER A 217 -8.19 -13.98 -22.68
CA SER A 217 -7.71 -12.91 -23.59
C SER A 217 -6.56 -12.10 -22.97
N PRO A 218 -5.64 -11.50 -23.76
CA PRO A 218 -4.62 -10.60 -23.24
C PRO A 218 -5.18 -9.40 -22.46
N ASN A 219 -6.35 -8.90 -22.85
CA ASN A 219 -7.05 -7.83 -22.13
C ASN A 219 -7.53 -8.30 -20.75
N THR A 220 -7.93 -9.57 -20.63
CA THR A 220 -8.30 -10.18 -19.36
C THR A 220 -7.09 -10.28 -18.43
N VAL A 221 -5.92 -10.71 -18.93
CA VAL A 221 -4.68 -10.73 -18.14
C VAL A 221 -4.31 -9.33 -17.66
N ARG A 222 -4.43 -8.32 -18.53
CA ARG A 222 -4.19 -6.92 -18.13
C ARG A 222 -5.08 -6.50 -16.96
N LYS A 223 -6.39 -6.78 -17.04
CA LYS A 223 -7.33 -6.51 -15.93
C LYS A 223 -6.93 -7.23 -14.64
N TYR A 224 -6.51 -8.49 -14.73
CA TYR A 224 -6.05 -9.23 -13.55
C TYR A 224 -4.78 -8.64 -12.94
N VAL A 225 -3.83 -8.18 -13.76
CA VAL A 225 -2.63 -7.47 -13.30
C VAL A 225 -3.00 -6.14 -12.64
N GLU A 226 -3.93 -5.37 -13.21
CA GLU A 226 -4.43 -4.12 -12.62
C GLU A 226 -5.09 -4.37 -11.25
N ILE A 227 -5.85 -5.46 -11.09
CA ILE A 227 -6.40 -5.88 -9.80
C ILE A 227 -5.26 -6.16 -8.80
N LEU A 228 -4.27 -6.97 -9.17
CA LEU A 228 -3.13 -7.29 -8.28
C LEU A 228 -2.31 -6.03 -7.90
N GLU A 229 -2.14 -5.07 -8.82
CA GLU A 229 -1.50 -3.78 -8.53
C GLU A 229 -2.34 -2.94 -7.55
N SER A 230 -3.65 -2.83 -7.77
CA SER A 230 -4.56 -2.06 -6.90
C SER A 230 -4.64 -2.60 -5.46
N LEU A 231 -4.39 -3.90 -5.28
CA LEU A 231 -4.30 -4.55 -3.98
C LEU A 231 -2.90 -4.41 -3.33
N CYS A 232 -1.96 -3.74 -4.02
CA CYS A 232 -0.55 -3.66 -3.66
C CYS A 232 0.08 -5.04 -3.38
N ILE A 233 -0.28 -6.04 -4.19
CA ILE A 233 0.41 -7.33 -4.21
C ILE A 233 1.68 -7.21 -5.05
N ILE A 234 1.53 -6.63 -6.24
CA ILE A 234 2.59 -6.34 -7.20
C ILE A 234 2.64 -4.86 -7.54
N PHE A 235 3.72 -4.44 -8.19
CA PHE A 235 3.81 -3.17 -8.90
C PHE A 235 4.57 -3.37 -10.22
N LEU A 236 4.24 -2.56 -11.22
CA LEU A 236 4.90 -2.58 -12.52
C LEU A 236 5.92 -1.46 -12.67
N VAL A 237 7.08 -1.79 -13.23
CA VAL A 237 8.09 -0.81 -13.64
C VAL A 237 8.14 -0.80 -15.17
N ARG A 238 7.87 0.37 -15.76
CA ARG A 238 7.87 0.54 -17.22
C ARG A 238 9.24 0.97 -17.72
N PRO A 239 9.61 0.67 -18.98
CA PRO A 239 10.88 1.13 -19.51
C PRO A 239 10.91 2.65 -19.57
N PHE A 240 12.09 3.23 -19.33
CA PHE A 240 12.31 4.65 -19.54
C PHE A 240 12.17 4.98 -21.03
N HIS A 241 11.42 6.02 -21.35
CA HIS A 241 11.25 6.51 -22.71
C HIS A 241 10.91 8.00 -22.68
N THR A 242 11.50 8.80 -23.56
CA THR A 242 11.22 10.24 -23.67
C THR A 242 9.75 10.52 -24.04
N ASN A 243 9.14 9.64 -24.83
CA ASN A 243 7.71 9.66 -25.12
C ASN A 243 6.96 8.68 -24.20
N VAL A 244 6.22 9.22 -23.23
CA VAL A 244 5.44 8.45 -22.25
C VAL A 244 4.43 7.52 -22.91
N ALA A 245 3.74 7.96 -23.98
CA ALA A 245 2.76 7.12 -24.67
C ALA A 245 3.41 5.86 -25.28
N ARG A 246 4.64 5.97 -25.78
CA ARG A 246 5.40 4.82 -26.27
C ARG A 246 5.89 3.91 -25.14
N ALA A 247 6.25 4.47 -23.97
CA ALA A 247 6.56 3.64 -22.78
C ALA A 247 5.36 2.82 -22.31
N VAL A 248 4.14 3.39 -22.37
CA VAL A 248 2.91 2.69 -21.97
C VAL A 248 2.63 1.45 -22.82
N LEU A 249 3.03 1.46 -24.09
CA LEU A 249 2.87 0.33 -25.01
C LEU A 249 3.92 -0.76 -24.85
N ARG A 250 5.04 -0.48 -24.16
CA ARG A 250 6.12 -1.45 -23.96
C ARG A 250 5.85 -2.36 -22.75
N GLU A 251 6.44 -3.54 -22.80
CA GLU A 251 6.33 -4.55 -21.74
C GLU A 251 6.92 -4.02 -20.42
N PRO A 252 6.12 -3.95 -19.35
CA PRO A 252 6.62 -3.62 -18.03
C PRO A 252 7.35 -4.82 -17.42
N LYS A 253 8.17 -4.57 -16.40
CA LYS A 253 8.67 -5.60 -15.48
C LYS A 253 7.78 -5.64 -14.24
N VAL A 254 7.58 -6.83 -13.69
CA VAL A 254 6.80 -7.03 -12.45
C VAL A 254 7.70 -7.21 -11.24
N TYR A 255 7.24 -6.68 -10.11
CA TYR A 255 7.86 -6.83 -8.80
C TYR A 255 6.78 -6.96 -7.73
N PHE A 256 7.16 -7.51 -6.57
CA PHE A 256 6.26 -7.76 -5.45
C PHE A 256 6.60 -6.83 -4.28
N TYR A 257 5.58 -6.35 -3.58
CA TYR A 257 5.78 -5.62 -2.32
C TYR A 257 6.38 -6.52 -1.23
N ASP A 258 6.11 -7.83 -1.26
CA ASP A 258 6.73 -8.81 -0.37
C ASP A 258 7.88 -9.55 -1.08
N SER A 259 9.12 -9.17 -0.78
CA SER A 259 10.31 -9.88 -1.29
C SER A 259 10.37 -11.34 -0.87
N GLY A 260 9.79 -11.71 0.27
CA GLY A 260 9.75 -13.11 0.74
C GLY A 260 8.74 -13.97 -0.02
N TYR A 261 7.88 -13.37 -0.85
CA TYR A 261 6.92 -14.11 -1.68
C TYR A 261 7.47 -14.46 -3.07
N VAL A 262 8.56 -13.82 -3.49
CA VAL A 262 9.21 -14.05 -4.80
C VAL A 262 9.86 -15.43 -4.87
N ARG A 263 9.77 -16.09 -6.04
CA ARG A 263 10.47 -17.35 -6.33
C ARG A 263 11.60 -17.08 -7.30
N GLY A 264 12.79 -17.55 -6.95
CA GLY A 264 14.01 -17.32 -7.72
C GLY A 264 15.24 -17.49 -6.87
N ASP A 265 16.40 -17.33 -7.51
CA ASP A 265 17.70 -17.31 -6.84
C ASP A 265 17.89 -16.02 -6.02
N GLU A 266 19.06 -15.89 -5.41
CA GLU A 266 19.42 -14.73 -4.61
C GLU A 266 19.45 -13.43 -5.43
N GLY A 267 19.79 -13.52 -6.72
CA GLY A 267 19.81 -12.39 -7.65
C GLY A 267 18.43 -11.83 -7.92
N ILE A 268 17.44 -12.69 -8.19
CA ILE A 268 16.05 -12.29 -8.41
C ILE A 268 15.45 -11.64 -7.15
N ARG A 269 15.74 -12.22 -5.97
CA ARG A 269 15.27 -11.64 -4.68
C ARG A 269 15.92 -10.29 -4.41
N LEU A 270 17.21 -10.16 -4.69
CA LEU A 270 17.94 -8.89 -4.60
C LEU A 270 17.31 -7.84 -5.52
N GLU A 271 17.07 -8.17 -6.80
CA GLU A 271 16.43 -7.25 -7.74
C GLU A 271 15.07 -6.78 -7.24
N ASN A 272 14.23 -7.69 -6.71
CA ASN A 272 12.94 -7.32 -6.12
C ASN A 272 13.09 -6.34 -4.96
N SER A 273 13.95 -6.66 -3.99
CA SER A 273 14.18 -5.81 -2.82
C SER A 273 14.72 -4.43 -3.20
N CYS A 274 15.60 -4.37 -4.20
CA CYS A 274 16.04 -3.10 -4.80
C CYS A 274 14.86 -2.32 -5.39
N ALA A 275 14.01 -2.97 -6.20
CA ALA A 275 12.84 -2.33 -6.78
C ALA A 275 11.87 -1.79 -5.72
N VAL A 276 11.62 -2.55 -4.63
CA VAL A 276 10.78 -2.10 -3.50
C VAL A 276 11.39 -0.87 -2.82
N CYS A 277 12.70 -0.87 -2.57
CA CYS A 277 13.37 0.26 -1.93
C CYS A 277 13.36 1.51 -2.83
N LEU A 278 13.57 1.35 -4.14
CA LEU A 278 13.52 2.45 -5.10
C LEU A 278 12.11 3.01 -5.25
N LEU A 279 11.08 2.15 -5.35
CA LEU A 279 9.68 2.56 -5.40
C LEU A 279 9.31 3.36 -4.15
N LYS A 280 9.68 2.84 -2.98
CA LYS A 280 9.47 3.52 -1.70
C LYS A 280 10.16 4.88 -1.65
N HIS A 281 11.37 5.00 -2.18
CA HIS A 281 12.07 6.27 -2.22
C HIS A 281 11.38 7.27 -3.16
N ALA A 282 10.95 6.82 -4.35
CA ALA A 282 10.16 7.63 -5.26
C ALA A 282 8.85 8.11 -4.61
N HIS A 283 8.10 7.22 -3.95
CA HIS A 283 6.92 7.58 -3.18
C HIS A 283 7.24 8.61 -2.09
N TYR A 284 8.34 8.43 -1.36
CA TYR A 284 8.76 9.39 -0.34
C TYR A 284 9.05 10.79 -0.91
N LEU A 285 9.79 10.89 -2.02
CA LEU A 285 10.10 12.18 -2.65
C LEU A 285 8.83 12.86 -3.20
N GLN A 286 7.96 12.10 -3.84
CA GLN A 286 6.67 12.57 -4.31
C GLN A 286 5.82 13.11 -3.15
N ASP A 287 5.66 12.32 -2.09
CA ASP A 287 4.70 12.62 -1.03
C ASP A 287 5.20 13.70 -0.06
N THR A 288 6.51 13.78 0.19
CA THR A 288 7.10 14.70 1.19
C THR A 288 7.74 15.96 0.60
N ALA A 289 8.23 15.88 -0.63
CA ALA A 289 8.94 16.98 -1.31
C ALA A 289 8.21 17.48 -2.57
N GLY A 290 7.17 16.78 -3.03
CA GLY A 290 6.42 17.17 -4.22
C GLY A 290 7.18 16.96 -5.53
N GLU A 291 8.23 16.14 -5.52
CA GLU A 291 9.06 15.91 -6.71
C GLU A 291 8.35 15.02 -7.74
N GLU A 292 8.46 15.36 -9.02
CA GLU A 292 7.92 14.56 -10.12
C GLU A 292 8.87 13.41 -10.50
N VAL A 293 8.99 12.44 -9.59
CA VAL A 293 9.88 11.27 -9.74
C VAL A 293 9.08 10.02 -10.06
N SER A 294 9.58 9.14 -10.93
CA SER A 294 8.96 7.85 -11.22
C SER A 294 10.02 6.77 -11.45
N LEU A 295 9.69 5.53 -11.09
CA LEU A 295 10.59 4.40 -11.24
C LEU A 295 10.47 3.79 -12.64
N HIS A 296 11.60 3.74 -13.35
CA HIS A 296 11.71 3.18 -14.68
C HIS A 296 12.93 2.27 -14.80
N TYR A 297 12.85 1.25 -15.65
CA TYR A 297 14.03 0.45 -16.00
C TYR A 297 14.62 0.92 -17.32
N VAL A 298 15.95 0.89 -17.44
CA VAL A 298 16.66 1.19 -18.69
C VAL A 298 16.74 -0.09 -19.52
N ARG A 299 16.50 0.02 -20.83
CA ARG A 299 16.74 -1.06 -21.80
C ARG A 299 18.12 -0.92 -22.40
#